data_AF-A0A920QAQ1-F1
#
_entry.id   AF-A0A920QAQ1-F1
#
_cell.length_a   1.000
_cell.length_b   1.000
_cell.length_c   1.000
_cell.angle_alpha   90.00
_cell.angle_beta   90.00
_cell.angle_gamma   90.00
#
_symmetry.space_group_name_H-M   'P 1'
#
loop_
_entity.id
_entity.type
_entity.pdbx_description
1 polymer ?
#
loop_
_entity_poly.entity_id
_entity_poly.type
_entity_poly.pdbx_seq_one_letter_code
_entity_poly.pdbx_strand_id
1 'polypeptide(L)'
;MRELRNKKLIQKIAESHFCGGYYGLQYQWTGDIVDTRLGLFHWFDANPYIKFEYEGASETDSAAVRESFENMLGKYIEKETRSDFITFELDAIWTDMVWKLESGLFKKRNFYSYEIPKERQVKLSTFQSPHFAFATSFERTFPYFYWLMIYSHRKSYDVPENTHVFLYENEDSLIQRTRDVVRNQVSGVAVLKTPDNSLRITLLNYRTWPFVQKGFASLFTWEHYKENLELELKFFSLKTDRQKMLNNQIATNQVFLTYTQKFAAN
;
A
#
# COMPACT_ATOMS: atom_id res chain seq x y z
N MET A 1 25.45 27.96 -21.82
CA MET A 1 24.68 26.85 -22.44
C MET A 1 24.10 25.84 -21.44
N ARG A 2 24.73 25.55 -20.29
CA ARG A 2 24.14 24.66 -19.24
C ARG A 2 22.90 25.25 -18.55
N GLU A 3 22.88 26.55 -18.27
CA GLU A 3 21.74 27.21 -17.60
C GLU A 3 20.46 27.28 -18.46
N LEU A 4 20.60 27.45 -19.77
CA LEU A 4 19.47 27.43 -20.71
C LEU A 4 18.84 26.03 -20.85
N ARG A 5 19.62 24.97 -20.62
CA ARG A 5 19.15 23.58 -20.65
C ARG A 5 18.37 23.25 -19.35
N ASN A 6 18.81 23.77 -18.21
CA ASN A 6 18.08 23.68 -16.94
C ASN A 6 16.77 24.47 -16.95
N LYS A 7 16.73 25.68 -17.53
CA LYS A 7 15.49 26.45 -17.65
C LYS A 7 14.43 25.73 -18.50
N LYS A 8 14.82 25.10 -19.61
CA LYS A 8 13.89 24.27 -20.41
C LYS A 8 13.40 23.02 -19.68
N LEU A 9 14.25 22.39 -18.85
CA LEU A 9 13.85 21.24 -18.04
C LEU A 9 12.87 21.65 -16.93
N ILE A 10 13.14 22.75 -16.24
CA ILE A 10 12.27 23.33 -15.20
C ILE A 10 10.94 23.78 -15.79
N GLN A 11 10.94 24.36 -16.99
CA GLN A 11 9.71 24.78 -17.67
C GLN A 11 8.87 23.59 -18.15
N LYS A 12 9.49 22.49 -18.57
CA LYS A 12 8.79 21.24 -18.91
C LYS A 12 8.22 20.53 -17.67
N ILE A 13 8.87 20.67 -16.51
CA ILE A 13 8.37 20.19 -15.20
C ILE A 13 7.24 21.09 -14.68
N ALA A 14 7.27 22.39 -14.99
CA ALA A 14 6.20 23.33 -14.63
C ALA A 14 4.95 23.19 -15.51
N GLU A 15 5.08 22.73 -16.76
CA GLU A 15 3.96 22.46 -17.67
C GLU A 15 3.23 21.14 -17.37
N SER A 16 3.84 20.21 -16.62
CA SER A 16 3.11 19.07 -16.05
C SER A 16 2.37 19.55 -14.79
N HIS A 17 1.25 20.24 -14.99
CA HIS A 17 0.28 20.52 -13.93
C HIS A 17 -0.21 19.18 -13.35
N PHE A 18 0.40 18.78 -12.24
CA PHE A 18 0.00 17.64 -11.43
C PHE A 18 -1.32 17.97 -10.73
N CYS A 19 -2.43 17.91 -11.45
CA CYS A 19 -3.77 17.91 -10.88
C CYS A 19 -4.09 16.52 -10.32
N GLY A 20 -3.36 16.14 -9.27
CA GLY A 20 -3.71 15.00 -8.42
C GLY A 20 -4.91 15.37 -7.56
N GLY A 21 -6.10 15.13 -8.07
CA GLY A 21 -7.35 15.34 -7.34
C GLY A 21 -8.38 14.29 -7.73
N TYR A 22 -9.40 14.13 -6.88
CA TYR A 22 -10.64 13.47 -7.25
C TYR A 22 -11.79 14.45 -7.01
N TYR A 23 -12.84 14.35 -7.81
CA TYR A 23 -14.08 15.06 -7.59
C TYR A 23 -15.24 14.07 -7.71
N GLY A 24 -16.33 14.32 -7.01
CA GLY A 24 -17.46 13.43 -7.05
C GLY A 24 -18.61 13.89 -6.17
N LEU A 25 -19.67 13.09 -6.19
CA LEU A 25 -20.86 13.28 -5.38
C LEU A 25 -20.97 12.12 -4.41
N GLN A 26 -21.22 12.44 -3.14
CA GLN A 26 -21.46 11.44 -2.11
C GLN A 26 -22.79 11.74 -1.43
N TYR A 27 -23.65 10.74 -1.37
CA TYR A 27 -24.84 10.76 -0.54
C TYR A 27 -24.53 10.04 0.77
N GLN A 28 -24.86 10.66 1.89
CA GLN A 28 -24.70 10.09 3.21
C GLN A 28 -26.06 10.07 3.90
N TRP A 29 -26.39 8.89 4.42
CA TRP A 29 -27.47 8.71 5.37
C TRP A 29 -26.84 8.40 6.72
N THR A 30 -27.24 9.15 7.75
CA THR A 30 -26.74 9.00 9.12
C THR A 30 -27.92 8.61 10.00
N GLY A 31 -27.73 7.57 10.80
CA GLY A 31 -28.71 7.09 11.78
C GLY A 31 -28.06 6.88 13.14
N ASP A 32 -28.85 6.60 14.16
CA ASP A 32 -28.34 6.47 15.54
C ASP A 32 -27.39 5.27 15.73
N ILE A 33 -27.54 4.24 14.89
CA ILE A 33 -26.83 2.95 14.99
C ILE A 33 -26.15 2.59 13.67
N VAL A 34 -26.66 3.10 12.54
CA VAL A 34 -26.16 2.74 11.21
C VAL A 34 -25.97 4.01 10.39
N ASP A 35 -24.77 4.15 9.83
CA ASP A 35 -24.44 5.15 8.83
C ASP A 35 -24.16 4.45 7.50
N THR A 36 -24.57 5.07 6.40
CA THR A 36 -24.33 4.54 5.06
C THR A 36 -23.95 5.67 4.12
N ARG A 37 -22.92 5.44 3.29
CA ARG A 37 -22.44 6.40 2.29
C ARG A 37 -22.36 5.74 0.94
N LEU A 38 -22.82 6.46 -0.08
CA LEU A 38 -22.77 6.05 -1.48
C LEU A 38 -22.12 7.16 -2.29
N GLY A 39 -21.00 6.85 -2.92
CA GLY A 39 -20.17 7.81 -3.63
C GLY A 39 -20.01 7.49 -5.10
N LEU A 40 -19.95 8.53 -5.91
CA LEU A 40 -19.63 8.49 -7.34
C LEU A 40 -18.52 9.50 -7.60
N PHE A 41 -17.36 9.00 -8.01
CA PHE A 41 -16.15 9.82 -8.08
C PHE A 41 -15.40 9.62 -9.39
N HIS A 42 -14.71 10.68 -9.79
CA HIS A 42 -13.72 10.69 -10.84
C HIS A 42 -12.37 10.99 -10.22
N TRP A 43 -11.41 10.09 -10.38
CA TRP A 43 -10.07 10.18 -9.81
C TRP A 43 -9.02 10.25 -10.91
N PHE A 44 -8.05 11.15 -10.75
CA PHE A 44 -6.84 11.20 -11.57
C PHE A 44 -5.73 10.38 -10.91
N ASP A 45 -5.53 9.16 -11.42
CA ASP A 45 -4.55 8.20 -10.94
C ASP A 45 -3.27 8.45 -11.73
N ALA A 46 -2.64 9.58 -11.43
CA ALA A 46 -1.22 9.77 -11.61
C ALA A 46 -0.61 9.40 -10.26
N ASN A 47 -0.01 8.22 -10.13
CA ASN A 47 0.60 7.83 -8.87
C ASN A 47 2.00 8.46 -8.78
N PRO A 48 2.24 9.52 -7.98
CA PRO A 48 3.56 10.14 -7.91
C PRO A 48 4.54 9.37 -7.00
N TYR A 49 4.12 8.24 -6.44
CA TYR A 49 4.91 7.46 -5.49
C TYR A 49 5.06 6.02 -5.95
N ILE A 50 5.78 5.81 -7.06
CA ILE A 50 6.40 4.52 -7.33
C ILE A 50 7.85 4.62 -6.87
N LYS A 51 8.15 3.94 -5.77
CA LYS A 51 9.50 3.80 -5.24
C LYS A 51 9.92 2.33 -5.37
N PHE A 52 11.00 2.12 -6.15
CA PHE A 52 11.98 1.00 -6.14
C PHE A 52 11.60 -0.31 -6.91
N GLU A 53 12.51 -1.09 -7.55
CA GLU A 53 13.79 -1.63 -7.02
C GLU A 53 14.74 -2.33 -8.07
N TYR A 54 16.06 -2.14 -7.88
CA TYR A 54 17.33 -2.88 -8.18
C TYR A 54 17.64 -3.59 -9.54
N GLU A 55 18.78 -3.19 -10.14
CA GLU A 55 19.56 -4.00 -11.10
C GLU A 55 20.98 -4.21 -10.51
N GLY A 56 21.37 -5.47 -10.28
CA GLY A 56 22.65 -5.80 -9.64
C GLY A 56 23.81 -5.71 -10.62
N ALA A 57 24.55 -4.59 -10.59
CA ALA A 57 25.95 -4.60 -10.99
C ALA A 57 26.77 -5.31 -9.89
N SER A 58 27.85 -5.99 -10.32
CA SER A 58 28.88 -6.66 -9.50
C SER A 58 28.99 -6.15 -8.06
N GLU A 59 29.18 -7.06 -7.08
CA GLU A 59 29.31 -6.79 -5.63
C GLU A 59 30.34 -5.68 -5.26
N THR A 60 31.10 -5.21 -6.23
CA THR A 60 32.19 -4.23 -6.11
C THR A 60 31.88 -2.82 -6.58
N ASP A 61 30.76 -2.52 -7.27
CA ASP A 61 30.61 -1.22 -7.97
C ASP A 61 29.26 -0.52 -7.76
N SER A 62 29.16 0.26 -6.69
CA SER A 62 27.99 1.06 -6.31
C SER A 62 27.62 2.14 -7.35
N ALA A 63 28.56 2.55 -8.21
CA ALA A 63 28.33 3.52 -9.27
C ALA A 63 27.45 2.96 -10.41
N ALA A 64 27.68 1.70 -10.80
CA ALA A 64 26.93 1.04 -11.87
C ALA A 64 25.46 0.76 -11.49
N VAL A 65 25.20 0.52 -10.20
CA VAL A 65 23.82 0.40 -9.66
C VAL A 65 23.04 1.71 -9.79
N ARG A 66 23.70 2.85 -9.56
CA ARG A 66 23.06 4.17 -9.67
C ARG A 66 22.79 4.58 -11.13
N GLU A 67 23.71 4.26 -12.04
CA GLU A 67 23.57 4.62 -13.45
C GLU A 67 22.47 3.81 -14.15
N SER A 68 22.35 2.50 -13.88
CA SER A 68 21.22 1.71 -14.38
C SER A 68 19.88 2.22 -13.83
N PHE A 69 19.84 2.58 -12.55
CA PHE A 69 18.68 3.20 -11.91
C PHE A 69 18.25 4.51 -12.59
N GLU A 70 19.18 5.42 -12.84
CA GLU A 70 18.90 6.69 -13.52
C GLU A 70 18.43 6.47 -14.97
N ASN A 71 18.96 5.46 -15.67
CA ASN A 71 18.60 5.12 -17.05
C ASN A 71 17.21 4.49 -17.16
N MET A 72 16.82 3.64 -16.20
CA MET A 72 15.49 3.04 -16.13
C MET A 72 14.42 4.08 -15.79
N LEU A 73 14.67 4.94 -14.78
CA LEU A 73 13.76 6.04 -14.45
C LEU A 73 13.60 7.04 -15.60
N GLY A 74 14.69 7.31 -16.34
CA GLY A 74 14.65 8.17 -17.52
C GLY A 74 13.85 7.61 -18.70
N LYS A 75 13.56 6.29 -18.71
CA LYS A 75 12.81 5.59 -19.76
C LYS A 75 11.43 5.11 -19.32
N TYR A 76 11.12 5.19 -18.04
CA TYR A 76 9.81 4.80 -17.51
C TYR A 76 8.75 5.80 -17.98
N ILE A 77 7.71 5.29 -18.63
CA ILE A 77 6.54 6.06 -19.04
C ILE A 77 5.35 5.50 -18.27
N GLU A 78 4.93 6.23 -17.24
CA GLU A 78 3.68 5.92 -16.54
C GLU A 78 2.50 6.27 -17.43
N LYS A 79 1.52 5.36 -17.50
CA LYS A 79 0.24 5.67 -18.11
C LYS A 79 -0.62 6.39 -17.07
N GLU A 80 -0.75 7.70 -17.25
CA GLU A 80 -1.75 8.47 -16.50
C GLU A 80 -3.13 7.87 -16.73
N THR A 81 -3.88 7.67 -15.63
CA THR A 81 -5.21 7.11 -15.69
C THR A 81 -6.22 8.06 -15.10
N ARG A 82 -7.37 8.19 -15.75
CA ARG A 82 -8.56 8.75 -15.15
C ARG A 82 -9.51 7.60 -14.86
N SER A 83 -9.91 7.43 -13.61
CA SER A 83 -10.81 6.36 -13.18
C SER A 83 -12.10 6.93 -12.64
N ASP A 84 -13.21 6.51 -13.24
CA ASP A 84 -14.52 6.60 -12.60
C ASP A 84 -14.67 5.44 -11.62
N PHE A 85 -15.20 5.71 -10.43
CA PHE A 85 -15.49 4.67 -9.45
C PHE A 85 -16.71 4.98 -8.59
N ILE A 86 -17.35 3.91 -8.14
CA ILE A 86 -18.49 3.94 -7.23
C ILE A 86 -18.03 3.38 -5.90
N THR A 87 -18.36 4.02 -4.79
CA THR A 87 -18.10 3.51 -3.44
C THR A 87 -19.39 3.28 -2.68
N PHE A 88 -19.35 2.29 -1.81
CA PHE A 88 -20.39 2.03 -0.82
C PHE A 88 -19.70 1.76 0.52
N GLU A 89 -20.08 2.53 1.53
CA GLU A 89 -19.58 2.41 2.90
C GLU A 89 -20.78 2.23 3.84
N LEU A 90 -20.63 1.34 4.83
CA LEU A 90 -21.61 1.09 5.87
C LEU A 90 -20.88 0.95 7.20
N ASP A 91 -21.28 1.75 8.17
CA ASP A 91 -20.81 1.70 9.55
C ASP A 91 -22.00 1.33 10.44
N ALA A 92 -21.89 0.27 11.24
CA ALA A 92 -22.87 -0.11 12.24
C ALA A 92 -22.23 -0.09 13.63
N ILE A 93 -22.84 0.64 14.56
CA ILE A 93 -22.26 0.97 15.87
C ILE A 93 -23.15 0.38 16.96
N TRP A 94 -22.57 -0.45 17.83
CA TRP A 94 -23.22 -0.96 19.03
C TRP A 94 -22.33 -0.66 20.24
N THR A 95 -22.62 0.39 21.00
CA THR A 95 -21.96 0.79 22.27
C THR A 95 -20.42 0.66 22.32
N ASP A 96 -19.87 -0.55 22.42
CA ASP A 96 -18.43 -0.86 22.48
C ASP A 96 -17.87 -1.56 21.23
N MET A 97 -18.70 -1.86 20.23
CA MET A 97 -18.37 -2.57 19.00
C MET A 97 -18.77 -1.75 17.76
N VAL A 98 -17.94 -1.79 16.72
CA VAL A 98 -18.22 -1.19 15.42
C VAL A 98 -17.98 -2.23 14.33
N TRP A 99 -18.94 -2.40 13.44
CA TRP A 99 -18.77 -3.13 12.20
C TRP A 99 -18.70 -2.14 11.04
N LYS A 100 -17.67 -2.26 10.22
CA LYS A 100 -17.50 -1.44 9.02
C LYS A 100 -17.48 -2.30 7.78
N LEU A 101 -18.02 -1.78 6.70
CA LEU A 101 -18.00 -2.38 5.39
C LEU A 101 -17.72 -1.27 4.38
N GLU A 102 -16.70 -1.47 3.57
CA GLU A 102 -16.30 -0.56 2.50
C GLU A 102 -16.20 -1.37 1.20
N SER A 103 -16.73 -0.83 0.12
CA SER A 103 -16.58 -1.42 -1.21
C SER A 103 -16.42 -0.35 -2.26
N GLY A 104 -15.68 -0.69 -3.31
CA GLY A 104 -15.38 0.21 -4.41
C GLY A 104 -15.34 -0.56 -5.72
N LEU A 105 -16.07 -0.07 -6.72
CA LEU A 105 -16.03 -0.56 -8.09
C LEU A 105 -15.40 0.50 -8.98
N PHE A 106 -14.23 0.19 -9.53
CA PHE A 106 -13.42 1.05 -10.37
C PHE A 106 -13.52 0.58 -11.82
N LYS A 107 -13.84 1.51 -12.71
CA LYS A 107 -13.90 1.23 -14.15
C LYS A 107 -12.54 0.82 -14.69
N LYS A 108 -11.47 1.48 -14.25
CA LYS A 108 -10.08 1.16 -14.59
C LYS A 108 -9.13 1.60 -13.48
N ARG A 109 -8.28 0.70 -12.99
CA ARG A 109 -7.22 1.01 -12.01
C ARG A 109 -5.85 0.67 -12.59
N ASN A 110 -4.83 1.46 -12.27
CA ASN A 110 -3.45 1.12 -12.61
C ASN A 110 -2.93 -0.06 -11.78
N PHE A 111 -2.32 -1.02 -12.46
CA PHE A 111 -1.63 -2.15 -11.88
C PHE A 111 -0.19 -2.22 -12.36
N TYR A 112 0.66 -2.78 -11.51
CA TYR A 112 2.07 -3.01 -11.80
C TYR A 112 2.27 -4.47 -12.18
N SER A 113 2.92 -4.67 -13.32
CA SER A 113 3.41 -5.96 -13.77
C SER A 113 4.93 -5.98 -13.73
N TYR A 114 5.50 -7.09 -13.30
CA TYR A 114 6.95 -7.29 -13.32
C TYR A 114 7.33 -8.57 -14.06
N GLU A 115 8.50 -8.56 -14.68
CA GLU A 115 9.10 -9.72 -15.34
C GLU A 115 10.57 -9.79 -14.94
N ILE A 116 11.07 -10.99 -14.69
CA ILE A 116 12.49 -11.24 -14.44
C ILE A 116 13.00 -12.24 -15.48
N PRO A 117 13.27 -11.79 -16.73
CA PRO A 117 13.65 -12.69 -17.83
C PRO A 117 15.03 -13.33 -17.66
N LYS A 118 15.93 -12.71 -16.90
CA LYS A 118 17.26 -13.23 -16.54
C LYS A 118 17.56 -12.89 -15.10
N GLU A 119 18.37 -13.71 -14.42
CA GLU A 119 18.92 -13.37 -13.11
C GLU A 119 19.53 -11.95 -13.20
N ARG A 120 18.90 -10.98 -12.52
CA ARG A 120 19.26 -9.55 -12.43
C ARG A 120 18.68 -8.58 -13.47
N GLN A 121 17.84 -8.99 -14.43
CA GLN A 121 17.07 -8.05 -15.25
C GLN A 121 15.63 -8.00 -14.76
N VAL A 122 15.16 -6.85 -14.27
CA VAL A 122 13.76 -6.65 -13.87
C VAL A 122 13.12 -5.69 -14.86
N LYS A 123 12.05 -6.11 -15.52
CA LYS A 123 11.20 -5.21 -16.31
C LYS A 123 9.95 -4.89 -15.53
N LEU A 124 9.62 -3.61 -15.43
CA LEU A 124 8.38 -3.12 -14.87
C LEU A 124 7.51 -2.54 -15.97
N SER A 125 6.22 -2.80 -15.90
CA SER A 125 5.23 -2.22 -16.79
C SER A 125 3.97 -1.91 -16.02
N THR A 126 3.19 -0.96 -16.54
CA THR A 126 1.87 -0.62 -16.02
C THR A 126 0.79 -1.00 -17.02
N PHE A 127 -0.32 -1.47 -16.50
CA PHE A 127 -1.52 -1.73 -17.28
C PHE A 127 -2.75 -1.31 -16.49
N GLN A 128 -3.86 -1.12 -17.19
CA GLN A 128 -5.14 -0.75 -16.60
C GLN A 128 -6.11 -1.91 -16.70
N SER A 129 -6.88 -2.14 -15.65
CA SER A 129 -7.92 -3.17 -15.63
C SER A 129 -9.07 -2.73 -14.70
N PRO A 130 -10.34 -3.07 -15.01
CA PRO A 130 -11.45 -2.88 -14.08
C PRO A 130 -11.18 -3.57 -12.75
N HIS A 131 -11.56 -2.93 -11.65
CA HIS A 131 -11.20 -3.42 -10.33
C HIS A 131 -12.36 -3.30 -9.35
N PHE A 132 -12.53 -4.32 -8.53
CA PHE A 132 -13.42 -4.34 -7.39
C PHE A 132 -12.61 -4.53 -6.12
N ALA A 133 -12.89 -3.70 -5.12
CA ALA A 133 -12.34 -3.83 -3.79
C ALA A 133 -13.50 -3.89 -2.79
N PHE A 134 -13.33 -4.75 -1.80
CA PHE A 134 -14.24 -4.94 -0.69
C PHE A 134 -13.42 -5.12 0.58
N ALA A 135 -13.82 -4.48 1.66
CA ALA A 135 -13.26 -4.69 2.98
C ALA A 135 -14.39 -4.68 4.00
N THR A 136 -14.27 -5.51 5.02
CA THR A 136 -15.12 -5.46 6.20
C THR A 136 -14.28 -5.61 7.43
N SER A 137 -14.64 -4.90 8.48
CA SER A 137 -13.91 -4.95 9.73
C SER A 137 -14.83 -4.97 10.94
N PHE A 138 -14.36 -5.63 11.99
CA PHE A 138 -14.99 -5.63 13.30
C PHE A 138 -14.02 -5.07 14.30
N GLU A 139 -14.45 -4.03 14.97
CA GLU A 139 -13.72 -3.31 16.00
C GLU A 139 -14.43 -3.47 17.33
N ARG A 140 -13.67 -3.66 18.41
CA ARG A 140 -14.21 -3.55 19.77
C ARG A 140 -13.21 -2.92 20.71
N THR A 141 -13.72 -2.02 21.54
CA THR A 141 -12.93 -1.27 22.52
C THR A 141 -13.30 -1.69 23.94
N PHE A 142 -12.27 -2.03 24.72
CA PHE A 142 -12.31 -2.23 26.17
C PHE A 142 -11.43 -1.17 26.84
N PRO A 143 -11.53 -0.95 28.16
CA PRO A 143 -10.76 0.11 28.85
C PRO A 143 -9.25 0.10 28.60
N TYR A 144 -8.64 -1.08 28.49
CA TYR A 144 -7.18 -1.26 28.34
C TYR A 144 -6.79 -2.07 27.10
N PHE A 145 -7.78 -2.47 26.30
CA PHE A 145 -7.59 -3.36 25.17
C PHE A 145 -8.49 -2.94 24.02
N TYR A 146 -7.94 -2.95 22.82
CA TYR A 146 -8.66 -2.67 21.58
C TYR A 146 -8.28 -3.77 20.60
N TRP A 147 -9.26 -4.24 19.83
CA TRP A 147 -8.95 -5.10 18.69
C TRP A 147 -9.79 -4.77 17.48
N LEU A 148 -9.19 -5.01 16.32
CA LEU A 148 -9.75 -4.79 15.01
C LEU A 148 -9.38 -5.97 14.11
N MET A 149 -10.37 -6.71 13.63
CA MET A 149 -10.18 -7.71 12.59
C MET A 149 -10.69 -7.15 11.28
N ILE A 150 -9.91 -7.33 10.21
CA ILE A 150 -10.23 -6.84 8.88
C ILE A 150 -10.14 -8.02 7.92
N TYR A 151 -11.17 -8.20 7.11
CA TYR A 151 -11.13 -9.00 5.90
C TYR A 151 -11.20 -8.08 4.70
N SER A 152 -10.36 -8.30 3.69
CA SER A 152 -10.47 -7.60 2.42
C SER A 152 -10.36 -8.56 1.24
N HIS A 153 -11.16 -8.29 0.23
CA HIS A 153 -11.21 -8.98 -1.04
C HIS A 153 -10.98 -7.96 -2.16
N ARG A 154 -10.06 -8.26 -3.05
CA ARG A 154 -9.75 -7.44 -4.21
C ARG A 154 -9.77 -8.31 -5.44
N LYS A 155 -10.45 -7.85 -6.48
CA LYS A 155 -10.56 -8.56 -7.76
C LYS A 155 -10.33 -7.59 -8.91
N SER A 156 -9.42 -7.94 -9.81
CA SER A 156 -9.20 -7.23 -11.06
C SER A 156 -9.71 -8.11 -12.20
N TYR A 157 -10.47 -7.50 -13.11
CA TYR A 157 -11.14 -8.18 -14.21
C TYR A 157 -10.38 -7.97 -15.52
N ASP A 158 -10.44 -8.94 -16.43
CA ASP A 158 -9.87 -8.80 -17.78
C ASP A 158 -8.41 -8.33 -17.78
N VAL A 159 -7.60 -8.85 -16.85
CA VAL A 159 -6.17 -8.53 -16.76
C VAL A 159 -5.50 -9.05 -18.03
N PRO A 160 -4.86 -8.18 -18.83
CA PRO A 160 -4.36 -8.54 -20.16
C PRO A 160 -3.29 -9.62 -20.10
N GLU A 161 -3.18 -10.41 -21.17
CA GLU A 161 -2.07 -11.34 -21.35
C GLU A 161 -0.69 -10.63 -21.31
N ASN A 162 0.37 -11.42 -21.20
CA ASN A 162 1.74 -10.94 -21.07
C ASN A 162 1.98 -10.06 -19.84
N THR A 163 1.25 -10.32 -18.75
CA THR A 163 1.43 -9.64 -17.46
C THR A 163 1.58 -10.62 -16.31
N HIS A 164 2.16 -10.15 -15.21
CA HIS A 164 2.23 -10.82 -13.92
C HIS A 164 2.00 -9.78 -12.82
N VAL A 165 0.89 -9.87 -12.12
CA VAL A 165 0.41 -8.80 -11.23
C VAL A 165 1.09 -8.89 -9.86
N PHE A 166 1.86 -7.84 -9.55
CA PHE A 166 2.61 -7.71 -8.30
C PHE A 166 1.70 -7.86 -7.06
N LEU A 167 2.11 -8.70 -6.09
CA LEU A 167 1.38 -9.06 -4.85
C LEU A 167 0.14 -9.95 -5.01
N TYR A 168 -0.35 -10.20 -6.22
CA TYR A 168 -1.53 -11.04 -6.43
C TYR A 168 -1.15 -12.43 -6.93
N GLU A 169 -0.20 -12.48 -7.87
CA GLU A 169 0.18 -13.70 -8.56
C GLU A 169 1.56 -14.19 -8.12
N ASN A 170 1.81 -15.48 -8.31
CA ASN A 170 3.08 -16.12 -8.02
C ASN A 170 3.43 -17.14 -9.11
N GLU A 171 3.39 -16.71 -10.37
CA GLU A 171 3.87 -17.50 -11.50
C GLU A 171 5.37 -17.26 -11.76
N ASP A 172 5.99 -18.20 -12.47
CA ASP A 172 7.40 -18.21 -12.91
C ASP A 172 7.63 -17.40 -14.18
N SER A 173 6.59 -17.21 -15.00
CA SER A 173 6.62 -16.41 -16.22
C SER A 173 5.40 -15.49 -16.35
N LEU A 174 5.43 -14.61 -17.36
CA LEU A 174 4.27 -13.82 -17.74
C LEU A 174 3.12 -14.73 -18.21
N ILE A 175 1.90 -14.41 -17.80
CA ILE A 175 0.73 -15.22 -18.11
C ILE A 175 0.22 -14.87 -19.52
N GLN A 176 0.22 -15.86 -20.41
CA GLN A 176 -0.08 -15.72 -21.84
C GLN A 176 -1.59 -15.70 -22.16
N ARG A 177 -2.44 -15.34 -21.20
CA ARG A 177 -3.89 -15.28 -21.38
C ARG A 177 -4.49 -14.16 -20.55
N THR A 178 -5.60 -13.61 -21.04
CA THR A 178 -6.45 -12.73 -20.23
C THR A 178 -7.05 -13.53 -19.06
N ARG A 179 -7.05 -12.95 -17.86
CA ARG A 179 -7.65 -13.59 -16.68
C ARG A 179 -8.16 -12.58 -15.66
N ASP A 180 -8.98 -13.08 -14.75
CA ASP A 180 -9.27 -12.38 -13.51
C ASP A 180 -8.20 -12.68 -12.46
N VAL A 181 -7.86 -11.67 -11.67
CA VAL A 181 -6.85 -11.79 -10.61
C VAL A 181 -7.49 -11.40 -9.29
N VAL A 182 -7.31 -12.23 -8.26
CA VAL A 182 -7.90 -12.03 -6.94
C VAL A 182 -6.83 -11.97 -5.87
N ARG A 183 -7.07 -11.17 -4.84
CA ARG A 183 -6.30 -11.18 -3.60
C ARG A 183 -7.24 -10.99 -2.42
N ASN A 184 -7.15 -11.94 -1.51
CA ASN A 184 -7.81 -11.89 -0.23
C ASN A 184 -6.77 -11.60 0.83
N GLN A 185 -7.18 -10.89 1.87
CA GLN A 185 -6.32 -10.61 3.01
C GLN A 185 -7.15 -10.60 4.29
N VAL A 186 -6.66 -11.29 5.32
CA VAL A 186 -7.12 -11.12 6.69
C VAL A 186 -6.03 -10.39 7.46
N SER A 187 -6.42 -9.35 8.18
CA SER A 187 -5.56 -8.63 9.11
C SER A 187 -6.19 -8.60 10.50
N GLY A 188 -5.33 -8.57 11.52
CA GLY A 188 -5.71 -8.30 12.90
C GLY A 188 -4.84 -7.18 13.45
N VAL A 189 -5.46 -6.30 14.22
CA VAL A 189 -4.80 -5.29 15.03
C VAL A 189 -5.25 -5.49 16.46
N ALA A 190 -4.32 -5.54 17.38
CA ALA A 190 -4.58 -5.57 18.81
C ALA A 190 -3.75 -4.48 19.48
N VAL A 191 -4.37 -3.65 20.30
CA VAL A 191 -3.70 -2.60 21.06
C VAL A 191 -3.97 -2.81 22.54
N LEU A 192 -2.91 -2.94 23.31
CA LEU A 192 -2.93 -3.03 24.76
C LEU A 192 -2.38 -1.73 25.34
N LYS A 193 -3.00 -1.23 26.41
CA LYS A 193 -2.58 -0.01 27.11
C LYS A 193 -2.53 -0.28 28.60
N THR A 194 -1.51 0.24 29.28
CA THR A 194 -1.47 0.23 30.74
C THR A 194 -2.47 1.25 31.32
N PRO A 195 -2.95 1.07 32.56
CA PRO A 195 -3.94 1.99 33.16
C PRO A 195 -3.50 3.45 33.28
N ASP A 196 -2.19 3.67 33.41
CA ASP A 196 -1.55 4.98 33.43
C ASP A 196 -1.19 5.51 32.02
N ASN A 197 -1.52 4.76 30.97
CA ASN A 197 -1.14 5.00 29.57
C ASN A 197 0.37 5.17 29.32
N SER A 198 1.23 4.76 30.25
CA SER A 198 2.69 4.90 30.10
C SER A 198 3.27 3.94 29.06
N LEU A 199 2.59 2.81 28.80
CA LEU A 199 2.99 1.83 27.79
C LEU A 199 1.79 1.45 26.92
N ARG A 200 2.00 1.52 25.60
CA ARG A 200 1.11 1.02 24.57
C ARG A 200 1.80 -0.04 23.73
N ILE A 201 1.17 -1.19 23.57
CA ILE A 201 1.65 -2.28 22.73
C ILE A 201 0.65 -2.46 21.59
N THR A 202 1.10 -2.31 20.36
CA THR A 202 0.31 -2.54 19.15
C THR A 202 0.85 -3.76 18.41
N LEU A 203 0.00 -4.76 18.22
CA LEU A 203 0.28 -5.95 17.43
C LEU A 203 -0.53 -5.88 16.14
N LEU A 204 0.14 -6.10 15.02
CA LEU A 204 -0.43 -6.12 13.68
C LEU A 204 -0.03 -7.44 13.03
N ASN A 205 -1.00 -8.18 12.51
CA ASN A 205 -0.74 -9.37 11.73
C ASN A 205 -1.58 -9.34 10.47
N TYR A 206 -1.05 -9.87 9.37
CA TYR A 206 -1.87 -10.13 8.20
C TYR A 206 -1.42 -11.36 7.44
N ARG A 207 -2.35 -11.92 6.67
CA ARG A 207 -2.10 -13.00 5.73
C ARG A 207 -2.89 -12.79 4.45
N THR A 208 -2.26 -13.01 3.31
CA THR A 208 -2.91 -12.95 1.98
C THR A 208 -3.05 -14.32 1.32
N TRP A 209 -3.91 -14.41 0.29
CA TRP A 209 -4.01 -15.55 -0.63
C TRP A 209 -4.68 -15.13 -1.95
N PRO A 210 -4.44 -15.81 -3.10
CA PRO A 210 -3.75 -17.09 -3.27
C PRO A 210 -2.24 -17.00 -3.11
N PHE A 211 -1.59 -15.91 -3.53
CA PHE A 211 -0.20 -15.68 -3.18
C PHE A 211 -0.07 -15.36 -1.69
N VAL A 212 0.57 -16.24 -0.93
CA VAL A 212 0.65 -16.11 0.52
C VAL A 212 1.78 -15.17 0.90
N GLN A 213 1.39 -14.09 1.57
CA GLN A 213 2.28 -13.17 2.26
C GLN A 213 1.81 -13.09 3.70
N LYS A 214 2.75 -13.17 4.63
CA LYS A 214 2.50 -13.07 6.07
C LYS A 214 3.31 -11.91 6.59
N GLY A 215 2.63 -10.95 7.20
CA GLY A 215 3.28 -9.85 7.90
C GLY A 215 2.94 -9.88 9.37
N PHE A 216 3.92 -9.53 10.19
CA PHE A 216 3.76 -9.30 11.60
C PHE A 216 4.50 -8.01 11.97
N ALA A 217 3.87 -7.15 12.75
CA ALA A 217 4.52 -6.02 13.36
C ALA A 217 4.11 -5.91 14.83
N SER A 218 5.08 -5.63 15.69
CA SER A 218 4.84 -5.31 17.09
C SER A 218 5.51 -3.97 17.41
N LEU A 219 4.72 -3.02 17.87
CA LEU A 219 5.16 -1.68 18.24
C LEU A 219 4.95 -1.52 19.74
N PHE A 220 6.00 -1.12 20.42
CA PHE A 220 5.99 -0.79 21.85
C PHE A 220 6.29 0.70 21.96
N THR A 221 5.33 1.46 22.48
CA THR A 221 5.46 2.91 22.70
C THR A 221 5.42 3.17 24.20
N TRP A 222 6.48 3.76 24.74
CA TRP A 222 6.52 4.28 26.10
C TRP A 222 6.38 5.80 26.04
N GLU A 223 5.37 6.34 26.72
CA GLU A 223 5.11 7.77 26.75
C GLU A 223 5.20 8.29 28.19
N HIS A 224 6.13 9.21 28.44
CA HIS A 224 6.26 9.90 29.73
C HIS A 224 5.73 11.33 29.60
N TYR A 225 4.45 11.52 29.92
CA TYR A 225 3.74 12.81 29.80
C TYR A 225 4.45 13.96 30.53
N LYS A 226 5.14 13.67 31.64
CA LYS A 226 5.85 14.70 32.44
C LYS A 226 7.24 15.07 31.88
N GLU A 227 7.84 14.21 31.07
CA GLU A 227 9.22 14.38 30.58
C GLU A 227 9.27 14.72 29.09
N ASN A 228 8.11 14.86 28.44
CA ASN A 228 7.96 15.10 27.00
C ASN A 228 8.75 14.09 26.14
N LEU A 229 8.87 12.86 26.63
CA LEU A 229 9.71 11.82 26.06
C LEU A 229 8.83 10.66 25.59
N GLU A 230 9.06 10.26 24.34
CA GLU A 230 8.42 9.11 23.72
C GLU A 230 9.50 8.17 23.16
N LEU A 231 9.53 6.94 23.66
CA LEU A 231 10.39 5.88 23.17
C LEU A 231 9.53 4.89 22.40
N GLU A 232 9.96 4.53 21.20
CA GLU A 232 9.22 3.58 20.36
C GLU A 232 10.15 2.48 19.85
N LEU A 233 9.79 1.23 20.10
CA LEU A 233 10.48 0.04 19.59
C LEU A 233 9.54 -0.70 18.64
N LYS A 234 9.96 -0.88 17.39
CA LYS A 234 9.19 -1.58 16.36
C LYS A 234 9.92 -2.81 15.88
N PHE A 235 9.22 -3.93 15.85
CA PHE A 235 9.65 -5.13 15.15
C PHE A 235 8.74 -5.34 13.97
N PHE A 236 9.32 -5.61 12.81
CA PHE A 236 8.61 -5.97 11.60
C PHE A 236 9.15 -7.30 11.08
N SER A 237 8.25 -8.18 10.68
CA SER A 237 8.57 -9.42 10.00
C SER A 237 7.64 -9.56 8.81
N LEU A 238 8.19 -9.87 7.65
CA LEU A 238 7.45 -10.18 6.44
C LEU A 238 8.02 -11.46 5.85
N LYS A 239 7.14 -12.37 5.46
CA LYS A 239 7.50 -13.63 4.81
C LYS A 239 6.50 -13.95 3.71
N THR A 240 6.99 -14.18 2.49
CA THR A 240 6.17 -14.63 1.36
C THR A 240 6.32 -16.14 1.16
N ASP A 241 5.46 -16.76 0.37
CA ASP A 241 5.82 -18.04 -0.27
C ASP A 241 7.02 -17.85 -1.21
N ARG A 242 7.63 -18.96 -1.65
CA ARG A 242 8.68 -18.93 -2.68
C ARG A 242 8.13 -18.19 -3.89
N GLN A 243 8.74 -17.06 -4.23
CA GLN A 243 8.37 -16.29 -5.39
C GLN A 243 8.96 -16.98 -6.61
N LYS A 244 8.11 -17.53 -7.48
CA LYS A 244 8.55 -18.43 -8.55
C LYS A 244 9.52 -17.75 -9.52
N MET A 245 9.24 -16.50 -9.93
CA MET A 245 10.12 -15.70 -10.79
C MET A 245 11.50 -15.39 -10.19
N LEU A 246 11.59 -15.20 -8.86
CA LEU A 246 12.88 -14.98 -8.18
C LEU A 246 13.55 -16.29 -7.77
N ASN A 247 12.81 -17.40 -7.89
CA ASN A 247 13.16 -18.71 -7.37
C ASN A 247 13.52 -18.72 -5.86
N ASN A 248 13.18 -17.67 -5.12
CA ASN A 248 13.61 -17.43 -3.75
C ASN A 248 12.43 -17.03 -2.87
N GLN A 249 12.57 -17.22 -1.56
CA GLN A 249 11.63 -16.71 -0.58
C GLN A 249 12.02 -15.29 -0.19
N ILE A 250 11.06 -14.36 -0.19
CA ILE A 250 11.27 -13.05 0.41
C ILE A 250 10.94 -13.16 1.89
N ALA A 251 11.95 -12.96 2.73
CA ALA A 251 11.81 -12.83 4.16
C ALA A 251 12.63 -11.63 4.64
N THR A 252 12.00 -10.73 5.39
CA THR A 252 12.68 -9.59 6.00
C THR A 252 12.25 -9.45 7.44
N ASN A 253 13.23 -9.19 8.31
CA ASN A 253 13.02 -8.85 9.71
C ASN A 253 13.74 -7.53 9.96
N GLN A 254 13.03 -6.56 10.50
CA GLN A 254 13.55 -5.23 10.77
C GLN A 254 13.21 -4.82 12.19
N VAL A 255 14.16 -4.14 12.84
CA VAL A 255 13.98 -3.58 14.18
C VAL A 255 14.32 -2.11 14.12
N PHE A 256 13.42 -1.27 14.63
CA PHE A 256 13.62 0.17 14.69
C PHE A 256 13.47 0.63 16.14
N LEU A 257 14.42 1.41 16.60
CA LEU A 257 14.33 2.16 17.84
C LEU A 257 14.21 3.64 17.47
N THR A 258 13.14 4.28 17.91
CA THR A 258 12.89 5.71 17.69
C THR A 258 12.79 6.40 19.04
N TYR A 259 13.54 7.49 19.18
CA TYR A 259 13.51 8.36 20.34
C TYR A 259 12.98 9.71 19.89
N THR A 260 11.90 10.17 20.52
CA THR A 260 11.28 11.47 20.22
C THR A 260 11.22 12.30 21.49
N GLN A 261 11.83 13.48 21.45
CA GLN A 261 11.73 14.49 22.50
C GLN A 261 10.87 15.64 22.00
N LYS A 262 9.72 15.87 22.65
CA LYS A 262 8.81 16.95 22.30
C LYS A 262 9.29 18.23 23.00
N PHE A 263 9.81 19.19 22.24
CA PHE A 263 10.14 20.51 22.79
C PHE A 263 8.90 21.39 22.70
N ALA A 264 8.37 21.82 23.84
CA ALA A 264 7.34 22.86 23.85
C ALA A 264 7.97 24.16 23.35
N ALA A 265 7.34 24.81 22.37
CA ALA A 265 7.64 26.20 22.05
C ALA A 265 7.05 27.06 23.18
N ASN A 266 7.91 27.77 23.90
CA ASN A 266 7.49 28.82 24.84
C ASN A 266 6.86 30.00 24.10
#